data_AF-A0A3M6I2G5-F1
#
_entry.id   AF-A0A3M6I2G5-F1
#
_cell.length_a   1.000
_cell.length_b   1.000
_cell.length_c   1.000
_cell.angle_alpha   90.00
_cell.angle_beta   90.00
_cell.angle_gamma   90.00
#
_symmetry.space_group_name_H-M   'P 1'
#
loop_
_entity.id
_entity.type
_entity.pdbx_description
1 polymer ?
#
loop_
_entity_poly.entity_id
_entity_poly.type
_entity_poly.pdbx_seq_one_letter_code
_entity_poly.pdbx_strand_id
1 'polypeptide(L)' 'MPGRYLCHAESNGSNPGNGFVRLALVHQQSIMSEALLRLRAELTGLEAAQT' A
#
# COMPACT_ATOMS: atom_id res chain seq x y z
N MET A 1 -2.30 -6.03 1.10
CA MET A 1 -2.80 -6.93 0.05
C MET A 1 -2.99 -6.14 -1.24
N PRO A 2 -2.35 -6.50 -2.36
CA PRO A 2 -2.58 -5.83 -3.65
C PRO A 2 -4.05 -5.84 -4.03
N GLY A 3 -4.58 -4.69 -4.46
CA GLY A 3 -6.00 -4.52 -4.80
C GLY A 3 -6.45 -5.43 -5.94
N ARG A 4 -5.56 -5.69 -6.91
CA ARG A 4 -5.84 -6.62 -8.03
C ARG A 4 -6.21 -8.04 -7.60
N TYR A 5 -5.85 -8.46 -6.38
CA TYR A 5 -6.23 -9.76 -5.84
C TYR A 5 -7.60 -9.75 -5.14
N LEU A 6 -8.15 -8.56 -4.89
CA LEU A 6 -9.41 -8.36 -4.17
C LEU A 6 -10.57 -8.00 -5.11
N CYS A 7 -10.27 -7.48 -6.30
CA CYS A 7 -11.26 -7.04 -7.27
C CYS A 7 -11.38 -8.04 -8.42
N HIS A 8 -12.61 -8.27 -8.87
CA HIS A 8 -12.87 -8.92 -10.16
C HIS A 8 -12.49 -7.98 -11.31
N ALA A 9 -12.07 -8.57 -12.42
CA ALA A 9 -11.95 -7.83 -13.67
C ALA A 9 -13.35 -7.42 -14.16
N GLU A 10 -13.46 -6.20 -14.67
CA GLU A 10 -14.65 -5.70 -15.37
C GLU A 10 -14.77 -6.36 -16.76
N SER A 11 -15.92 -6.16 -17.41
CA SER A 11 -16.21 -6.72 -18.75
C SER A 11 -15.23 -6.25 -19.83
N ASN A 12 -14.57 -5.11 -19.62
CA ASN A 12 -13.53 -4.55 -20.49
C ASN A 12 -12.12 -5.11 -20.19
N GLY A 13 -11.98 -6.04 -19.23
CA GLY A 13 -10.70 -6.61 -18.80
C GLY A 13 -9.90 -5.74 -17.81
N SER A 14 -10.37 -4.54 -17.48
CA SER A 14 -9.80 -3.68 -16.44
C SER A 14 -9.97 -4.31 -15.07
N ASN A 15 -8.99 -4.15 -14.18
CA ASN A 15 -9.15 -4.50 -12.77
C ASN A 15 -9.10 -3.21 -11.93
N PRO A 16 -10.19 -2.82 -11.24
CA PRO A 16 -10.24 -1.57 -10.48
C PRO A 16 -9.32 -1.58 -9.26
N GLY A 17 -8.80 -2.74 -8.87
CA GLY A 17 -7.80 -2.89 -7.82
C GLY A 17 -6.35 -2.65 -8.28
N ASN A 18 -6.11 -2.39 -9.58
CA ASN A 18 -4.79 -2.04 -10.08
C ASN A 18 -4.32 -0.69 -9.50
N GLY A 19 -3.06 -0.63 -9.05
CA GLY A 19 -2.50 0.59 -8.43
C GLY A 19 -2.90 0.81 -6.97
N PHE A 20 -3.77 -0.03 -6.41
CA PHE A 20 -4.21 0.08 -5.01
C PHE A 20 -3.64 -1.04 -4.13
N VAL A 21 -3.50 -0.76 -2.84
CA VAL A 21 -3.15 -1.75 -1.81
C VAL A 21 -4.06 -1.58 -0.60
N ARG A 22 -4.61 -2.68 -0.10
CA ARG A 22 -5.35 -2.71 1.17
C ARG A 22 -4.36 -2.93 2.32
N LEU A 23 -4.36 -2.00 3.28
CA LEU A 23 -3.58 -2.09 4.51
C LEU A 23 -4.54 -2.27 5.69
N ALA A 24 -4.23 -3.19 6.59
CA ALA A 24 -5.00 -3.41 7.81
C ALA A 24 -4.27 -2.77 8.98
N LEU A 25 -4.92 -1.83 9.66
CA LEU A 25 -4.35 -1.09 10.80
C LEU A 25 -4.66 -1.83 12.11
N VAL A 26 -4.16 -3.06 12.24
CA VAL A 26 -4.51 -3.98 13.34
C VAL A 26 -3.49 -4.00 14.48
N HIS A 27 -2.30 -3.44 14.25
CA HIS A 27 -1.25 -3.34 15.25
C HIS A 27 -1.32 -2.01 16.00
N GLN A 28 -0.53 -1.89 17.06
CA GLN A 28 -0.39 -0.64 17.82
C GLN A 28 -0.03 0.53 16.91
N GLN A 29 -0.52 1.71 17.27
CA GLN A 29 -0.36 2.93 16.48
C GLN A 29 1.11 3.24 16.15
N SER A 30 2.03 3.06 17.10
CA SER A 30 3.46 3.31 16.91
C SER A 30 4.05 2.44 15.79
N ILE A 31 3.77 1.13 15.83
CA ILE A 31 4.19 0.15 14.84
C ILE A 31 3.58 0.49 13.47
N MET A 32 2.28 0.79 13.43
CA MET A 32 1.61 1.14 12.18
C MET A 32 2.15 2.42 11.56
N SER A 33 2.42 3.44 12.37
CA SER A 33 2.99 4.72 11.93
C SER A 33 4.35 4.51 11.25
N GLU A 34 5.24 3.76 11.88
CA GLU A 34 6.56 3.46 11.33
C GLU A 34 6.47 2.68 10.01
N ALA A 35 5.63 1.65 9.96
CA ALA A 35 5.43 0.85 8.74
C ALA A 35 4.90 1.71 7.58
N LEU A 36 3.96 2.62 7.85
CA LEU A 36 3.40 3.52 6.84
C LEU A 36 4.42 4.56 6.36
N LEU A 37 5.28 5.06 7.24
CA LEU A 37 6.37 5.98 6.86
C LEU A 37 7.38 5.30 5.92
N ARG A 38 7.78 4.06 6.23
CA ARG A 38 8.66 3.26 5.36
C ARG A 38 8.02 2.99 4.00
N LEU A 39 6.73 2.60 4.00
CA LEU A 39 5.98 2.38 2.76
C LEU A 39 5.91 3.65 1.91
N ARG A 40 5.67 4.81 2.53
CA ARG A 40 5.65 6.10 1.83
C ARG A 40 7.01 6.39 1.19
N ALA A 41 8.11 6.25 1.93
CA ALA A 41 9.46 6.53 1.45
C ALA A 41 9.76 5.78 0.15
N GLU A 42 9.49 4.47 0.12
CA GLU A 42 9.67 3.61 -1.05
C GLU A 42 8.75 4.03 -2.22
N LEU A 43 7.48 4.33 -1.95
CA LEU A 43 6.52 4.72 -3.00
C LEU A 43 6.83 6.09 -3.63
N THR A 44 7.44 7.00 -2.87
CA THR A 44 7.79 8.34 -3.35
C THR A 44 9.22 8.46 -3.85
N GLY A 45 10.04 7.41 -3.71
CA GLY A 45 11.48 7.48 -3.98
C GLY A 45 12.23 8.48 -3.08
N LEU A 46 11.66 8.78 -1.91
CA LEU A 46 12.33 9.60 -0.90
C LEU A 46 13.22 8.64 -0.10
N GLU A 47 14.53 8.63 -0.38
CA GLU A 47 15.46 7.94 0.50
C GLU A 47 15.27 8.50 1.92
N ALA A 48 14.96 7.62 2.87
CA ALA A 48 14.99 7.99 4.27
C ALA A 48 16.43 8.43 4.56
N ALA A 49 16.64 9.74 4.70
CA ALA A 49 17.91 10.31 5.11
C ALA A 49 18.34 9.60 6.40
N GLN A 50 19.33 8.72 6.27
CA GLN A 50 19.95 8.03 7.39
C GLN A 50 20.55 9.12 8.28
N THR A 51 20.03 9.22 9.51
CA THR A 51 20.56 10.08 10.57
C THR A 51 21.13 9.19 11.65
#